data_AF-A0A5J5AG67-F1
#
_entry.id   AF-A0A5J5AG67-F1
#
_cell.length_a   1.000
_cell.length_b   1.000
_cell.length_c   1.000
_cell.angle_alpha   90.00
_cell.angle_beta   90.00
_cell.angle_gamma   90.00
#
_symmetry.space_group_name_H-M   'P 1'
#
loop_
_entity.id
_entity.type
_entity.pdbx_description
1 polymer ?
#
loop_
_entity_poly.entity_id
_entity_poly.type
_entity_poly.pdbx_seq_one_letter_code
_entity_poly.pdbx_strand_id
1 'polypeptide(L)'
;MWKERVLLHLGWIDIDYAIKKDERRAVTDTSTEAEIALYEHWEQSNRLSVMFRKTKISAGIRGSVDQHTKVRDLFKAIDEQFVTSDKALASTLIIKFCSTRLDIVKGMREHIMQMRDTTAQLKKLELREAAEAAVVVCL
;
A
#
# COMPACT_ATOMS: atom_id res chain seq x y z
N MET A 1 -6.66 3.22 3.14
CA MET A 1 -7.61 2.09 3.21
C MET A 1 -7.12 0.71 2.83
N TRP A 2 -6.12 0.57 1.96
CA TRP A 2 -5.57 -0.76 1.68
C TRP A 2 -5.05 -1.41 2.98
N LYS A 3 -4.42 -0.59 3.85
CA LYS A 3 -3.86 -0.99 5.15
C LYS A 3 -4.90 -1.58 6.09
N GLU A 4 -6.04 -0.91 6.27
CA GLU A 4 -7.11 -1.38 7.18
C GLU A 4 -7.69 -2.75 6.80
N ARG A 5 -7.94 -3.00 5.51
CA ARG A 5 -8.44 -4.33 5.09
C ARG A 5 -7.41 -5.43 5.29
N VAL A 6 -6.14 -5.13 5.06
CA VAL A 6 -5.06 -6.08 5.34
C VAL A 6 -4.98 -6.34 6.85
N LEU A 7 -5.03 -5.30 7.68
CA LEU A 7 -5.02 -5.43 9.14
C LEU A 7 -6.22 -6.23 9.65
N LEU A 8 -7.42 -5.98 9.13
CA LEU A 8 -8.62 -6.73 9.48
C LEU A 8 -8.46 -8.22 9.19
N HIS A 9 -7.93 -8.55 8.01
CA HIS A 9 -7.74 -9.94 7.60
C HIS A 9 -6.67 -10.66 8.43
N LEU A 10 -5.56 -9.98 8.72
CA LEU A 10 -4.51 -10.52 9.60
C LEU A 10 -5.02 -10.69 11.04
N GLY A 11 -5.88 -9.78 11.51
CA GLY A 11 -6.54 -9.88 12.80
C GLY A 11 -7.55 -11.04 12.87
N TRP A 12 -8.29 -11.31 11.80
CA TRP A 12 -9.19 -12.48 11.73
C TRP A 12 -8.47 -13.82 11.78
N ILE A 13 -7.22 -13.87 11.30
CA ILE A 13 -6.40 -15.09 11.29
C ILE A 13 -5.44 -15.11 12.50
N ASP A 14 -5.51 -14.13 13.38
CA ASP A 14 -4.70 -14.01 14.60
C ASP A 14 -3.18 -14.02 14.35
N ILE A 15 -2.75 -13.32 13.29
CA ILE A 15 -1.32 -13.19 12.94
C ILE A 15 -0.82 -11.75 12.98
N ASP A 16 -1.59 -10.82 13.54
CA ASP A 16 -1.30 -9.39 13.55
C ASP A 16 -0.51 -8.88 14.78
N TYR A 17 -0.09 -9.80 15.67
CA TYR A 17 0.62 -9.46 16.91
C TYR A 17 1.90 -8.64 16.66
N ALA A 18 2.72 -9.02 15.68
CA ALA A 18 3.95 -8.30 15.31
C ALA A 18 3.71 -6.92 14.65
N ILE A 19 2.47 -6.64 14.25
CA ILE A 19 2.07 -5.32 13.74
C ILE A 19 1.64 -4.41 14.89
N LYS A 20 0.94 -4.97 15.90
CA LYS A 20 0.44 -4.25 17.06
C LYS A 20 1.52 -3.95 18.11
N LYS A 21 2.55 -4.79 18.20
CA LYS A 21 3.62 -4.68 19.20
C LYS A 21 4.96 -4.40 18.53
N ASP A 22 5.69 -3.45 19.09
CA ASP A 22 7.07 -3.21 18.71
C ASP A 22 7.92 -4.47 18.93
N GLU A 23 8.94 -4.61 18.10
CA GLU A 23 9.94 -5.67 18.21
C GLU A 23 10.55 -5.64 19.60
N ARG A 24 10.47 -6.76 20.29
CA ARG A 24 11.11 -6.93 21.59
C ARG A 24 12.59 -7.24 21.39
N ARG A 25 13.39 -6.90 22.39
CA ARG A 25 14.81 -7.28 22.42
C ARG A 25 14.92 -8.79 22.23
N ALA A 26 15.89 -9.20 21.42
CA ALA A 26 16.23 -10.60 21.26
C ALA A 26 16.49 -11.21 22.65
N VAL A 27 16.00 -12.44 22.83
CA VAL A 27 16.19 -13.22 24.05
C VAL A 27 17.69 -13.32 24.36
N THR A 28 18.07 -12.96 25.57
CA THR A 28 19.41 -13.20 26.15
C THR A 28 19.39 -14.40 27.10
N ASP A 29 20.56 -14.96 27.45
CA ASP A 29 20.69 -16.14 28.32
C ASP A 29 20.06 -15.97 29.72
N THR A 30 19.73 -14.74 30.11
CA THR A 30 19.07 -14.37 31.37
C THR A 30 17.56 -14.21 31.27
N SER A 31 16.97 -14.42 30.08
CA SER A 31 15.54 -14.18 29.86
C SER A 31 14.70 -15.24 30.55
N THR A 32 13.55 -14.80 31.05
CA THR A 32 12.55 -15.70 31.62
C THR A 32 11.84 -16.50 30.53
N GLU A 33 11.33 -17.68 30.87
CA GLU A 33 10.59 -18.54 29.94
C GLU A 33 9.38 -17.82 29.31
N ALA A 34 8.74 -16.92 30.07
CA ALA A 34 7.65 -16.08 29.56
C ALA A 34 8.12 -15.05 28.51
N GLU A 35 9.33 -14.49 28.66
CA GLU A 35 9.91 -13.57 27.67
C GLU A 35 10.27 -14.30 26.38
N ILE A 36 10.79 -15.52 26.50
CA ILE A 36 11.10 -16.40 25.36
C ILE A 36 9.83 -16.70 24.57
N ALA A 37 8.78 -17.18 25.24
CA ALA A 37 7.50 -17.51 24.59
C ALA A 37 6.88 -16.29 23.89
N LEU A 38 6.98 -15.10 24.48
CA LEU A 38 6.46 -13.87 23.88
C LEU A 38 7.28 -13.42 22.66
N TYR A 39 8.60 -13.64 22.66
CA TYR A 39 9.45 -13.38 21.50
C TYR A 39 9.16 -14.36 20.36
N GLU A 40 9.05 -15.66 20.65
CA GLU A 40 8.72 -16.67 19.65
C GLU A 40 7.35 -16.43 19.00
N HIS A 41 6.36 -16.05 19.81
CA HIS A 41 5.04 -15.68 19.31
C HIS A 41 5.10 -14.44 18.39
N TRP A 42 5.90 -13.44 18.76
CA TRP A 42 6.13 -12.26 17.91
C TRP A 42 6.81 -12.64 16.59
N GLU A 43 7.86 -13.44 16.63
CA GLU A 43 8.61 -13.85 15.44
C GLU A 43 7.75 -14.69 14.49
N GLN A 44 6.93 -15.60 15.04
CA GLN A 44 5.97 -16.37 14.27
C GLN A 44 4.94 -15.47 13.56
N SER A 45 4.34 -14.52 14.31
CA SER A 45 3.40 -13.54 13.75
C SER A 45 4.05 -12.68 12.65
N ASN A 46 5.29 -12.23 12.86
CA ASN A 46 6.06 -11.47 11.88
C ASN A 46 6.26 -12.27 10.59
N ARG A 47 6.79 -13.50 10.71
CA ARG A 47 7.08 -14.38 9.58
C ARG A 47 5.82 -14.71 8.78
N LEU A 48 4.72 -15.07 9.45
CA LEU A 48 3.46 -15.42 8.80
C LEU A 48 2.85 -14.21 8.08
N SER A 49 2.86 -13.04 8.71
CA SER A 49 2.32 -11.82 8.08
C SER A 49 3.12 -11.39 6.86
N VAL A 50 4.46 -11.50 6.89
CA VAL A 50 5.32 -11.21 5.73
C VAL A 50 5.02 -12.17 4.58
N MET A 51 4.97 -13.48 4.85
CA MET A 51 4.65 -14.48 3.83
C MET A 51 3.25 -14.23 3.25
N PHE A 52 2.24 -14.08 4.10
CA PHE A 52 0.87 -13.81 3.67
C PHE A 52 0.82 -12.59 2.76
N ARG A 53 1.44 -11.48 3.17
CA ARG A 53 1.42 -10.26 2.37
C ARG A 53 2.14 -10.46 1.04
N LYS A 54 3.34 -11.04 1.03
CA LYS A 54 4.12 -11.29 -0.21
C LYS A 54 3.37 -12.15 -1.23
N THR A 55 2.56 -13.11 -0.79
CA THR A 55 1.73 -13.91 -1.73
C THR A 55 0.63 -13.10 -2.44
N LYS A 56 0.21 -11.98 -1.85
CA LYS A 56 -0.86 -11.11 -2.35
C LYS A 56 -0.34 -9.84 -3.04
N ILE A 57 0.98 -9.64 -3.07
CA ILE A 57 1.60 -8.50 -3.75
C ILE A 57 1.60 -8.75 -5.27
N SER A 58 1.21 -7.74 -6.05
CA SER A 58 1.23 -7.82 -7.50
C SER A 58 2.67 -7.80 -8.04
N ALA A 59 2.89 -8.46 -9.18
CA ALA A 59 4.23 -8.61 -9.75
C ALA A 59 4.97 -7.28 -9.99
N GLY A 60 4.23 -6.20 -10.31
CA GLY A 60 4.81 -4.88 -10.60
C GLY A 60 5.46 -4.17 -9.40
N ILE A 61 5.12 -4.54 -8.17
CA ILE A 61 5.72 -3.98 -6.93
C ILE A 61 6.44 -5.03 -6.10
N ARG A 62 6.53 -6.27 -6.60
CA ARG A 62 7.15 -7.39 -5.89
C ARG A 62 8.65 -7.16 -5.63
N GLY A 63 9.38 -6.65 -6.63
CA GLY A 63 10.82 -6.43 -6.52
C GLY A 63 11.22 -5.39 -5.46
N SER A 64 10.44 -4.31 -5.29
CA SER A 64 10.75 -3.28 -4.28
C SER A 64 10.40 -3.70 -2.86
N VAL A 65 9.54 -4.71 -2.70
CA VAL A 65 8.96 -5.10 -1.41
C VAL A 65 9.51 -6.45 -0.89
N ASP A 66 10.08 -7.28 -1.76
CA ASP A 66 10.58 -8.62 -1.40
C ASP A 66 11.76 -8.62 -0.43
N GLN A 67 12.48 -7.51 -0.29
CA GLN A 67 13.63 -7.38 0.63
C GLN A 67 13.25 -7.26 2.11
N HIS A 68 12.00 -6.93 2.44
CA HIS A 68 11.62 -6.71 3.83
C HIS A 68 11.32 -8.04 4.55
N THR A 69 12.01 -8.25 5.67
CA THR A 69 11.85 -9.40 6.58
C THR A 69 10.95 -9.09 7.78
N LYS A 70 10.75 -7.80 8.08
CA LYS A 70 9.86 -7.32 9.12
C LYS A 70 8.55 -6.83 8.50
N VAL A 71 7.43 -7.26 9.06
CA VAL A 71 6.08 -6.91 8.57
C VAL A 71 5.83 -5.41 8.62
N ARG A 72 6.35 -4.70 9.64
CA ARG A 72 6.17 -3.25 9.76
C ARG A 72 6.91 -2.49 8.66
N ASP A 73 8.15 -2.89 8.37
CA ASP A 73 8.94 -2.30 7.29
C ASP A 73 8.33 -2.60 5.93
N LEU A 74 7.85 -3.83 5.73
CA LEU A 74 7.10 -4.23 4.54
C LEU A 74 5.88 -3.32 4.32
N PHE A 75 5.08 -3.08 5.36
CA PHE A 75 3.88 -2.25 5.27
C PHE A 75 4.24 -0.79 5.00
N LYS A 76 5.30 -0.28 5.61
CA LYS A 76 5.80 1.07 5.36
C LYS A 76 6.25 1.25 3.91
N ALA A 77 7.04 0.31 3.37
CA ALA A 77 7.50 0.35 1.98
C ALA A 77 6.32 0.29 0.98
N ILE A 78 5.31 -0.52 1.27
CA ILE A 78 4.09 -0.57 0.46
C ILE A 78 3.37 0.78 0.48
N ASP A 79 3.23 1.40 1.65
CA ASP A 79 2.60 2.72 1.81
C ASP A 79 3.31 3.80 1.00
N GLU A 80 4.64 3.85 1.11
CA GLU A 80 5.49 4.79 0.36
C GLU A 80 5.40 4.56 -1.16
N GLN A 81 5.31 3.31 -1.61
CA GLN A 81 5.13 2.97 -3.02
C GLN A 81 3.78 3.46 -3.57
N PHE A 82 2.70 3.35 -2.78
CA PHE A 82 1.39 3.87 -3.18
C PHE A 82 1.40 5.39 -3.32
N VAL A 83 1.95 6.10 -2.34
CA VAL A 83 2.11 7.57 -2.40
C VAL A 83 2.91 7.99 -3.62
N THR A 84 4.01 7.29 -3.92
CA THR A 84 4.86 7.59 -5.08
C THR A 84 4.13 7.35 -6.40
N SER A 85 3.36 6.25 -6.50
CA SER A 85 2.56 5.91 -7.68
C SER A 85 1.47 6.94 -7.95
N ASP A 86 0.74 7.39 -6.92
CA ASP A 86 -0.32 8.38 -7.08
C ASP A 86 0.25 9.74 -7.53
N LYS A 87 1.40 10.15 -6.97
CA LYS A 87 2.12 11.37 -7.43
C LYS A 87 2.59 11.28 -8.88
N ALA A 88 3.12 10.13 -9.30
CA ALA A 88 3.54 9.91 -10.68
C ALA A 88 2.35 9.93 -11.66
N LEU A 89 1.22 9.35 -11.26
CA LEU A 89 -0.01 9.37 -12.03
C LEU A 89 -0.59 10.79 -12.13
N ALA A 90 -0.62 11.54 -11.02
CA ALA A 90 -1.04 12.94 -11.01
C ALA A 90 -0.18 13.79 -11.94
N SER A 91 1.15 13.65 -11.87
CA SER A 91 2.09 14.35 -12.77
C SER A 91 1.82 14.02 -14.24
N THR A 92 1.59 12.75 -14.56
CA THR A 92 1.24 12.30 -15.91
C THR A 92 -0.07 12.91 -16.39
N LEU A 93 -1.11 12.96 -15.54
CA LEU A 93 -2.40 13.56 -15.87
C LEU A 93 -2.31 15.08 -16.04
N ILE A 94 -1.51 15.78 -15.24
CA ILE A 94 -1.23 17.21 -15.40
C ILE A 94 -0.53 17.46 -16.73
N ILE A 95 0.52 16.69 -17.05
CA ILE A 95 1.22 16.80 -18.34
C ILE A 95 0.23 16.57 -19.48
N LYS A 96 -0.60 15.52 -19.40
CA LYS A 96 -1.63 15.23 -20.40
C LYS A 96 -2.60 16.39 -20.53
N PHE A 97 -3.12 16.92 -19.44
CA PHE A 97 -4.06 18.05 -19.43
C PHE A 97 -3.45 19.29 -20.09
N CYS A 98 -2.23 19.68 -19.69
CA CYS A 98 -1.53 20.86 -20.23
C CYS A 98 -1.11 20.68 -21.70
N SER A 99 -0.81 19.46 -22.12
CA SER A 99 -0.33 19.17 -23.49
C SER A 99 -1.48 18.87 -24.47
N THR A 100 -2.70 18.66 -23.98
CA THR A 100 -3.85 18.36 -24.83
C THR A 100 -4.26 19.64 -25.58
N ARG A 101 -3.85 19.73 -26.84
CA ARG A 101 -4.26 20.80 -27.76
C ARG A 101 -5.60 20.46 -28.42
N LEU A 102 -6.32 21.49 -28.87
CA LEU A 102 -7.49 21.31 -29.71
C LEU A 102 -7.05 20.64 -31.02
N ASP A 103 -7.50 19.41 -31.23
CA ASP A 103 -7.30 18.66 -32.46
C ASP A 103 -8.52 18.91 -33.35
N ILE A 104 -8.34 19.75 -34.37
CA ILE A 104 -9.41 20.16 -35.30
C ILE A 104 -9.97 18.94 -36.05
N VAL A 105 -9.18 17.87 -36.20
CA VAL A 105 -9.60 16.62 -36.86
C VAL A 105 -10.47 15.77 -35.94
N LYS A 106 -10.15 15.69 -34.64
CA LYS A 106 -11.00 14.97 -33.66
C LYS A 106 -12.26 15.72 -33.27
N GLY A 107 -12.28 17.04 -33.47
CA GLY A 107 -13.44 17.88 -33.19
C GLY A 107 -13.56 18.29 -31.71
N MET A 108 -14.37 19.32 -31.49
CA MET A 108 -14.51 20.00 -30.20
C MET A 108 -15.10 19.10 -29.11
N ARG A 109 -16.01 18.20 -29.47
CA ARG A 109 -16.71 17.30 -28.53
C ARG A 109 -15.75 16.33 -27.86
N GLU A 110 -14.91 15.65 -28.64
CA GLU A 110 -13.90 14.72 -28.14
C GLU A 110 -12.85 15.44 -27.30
N HIS A 111 -12.46 16.65 -27.68
CA HIS A 111 -11.54 17.47 -26.87
C HIS A 111 -12.14 17.80 -25.49
N ILE A 112 -13.41 18.22 -25.43
CA ILE A 112 -14.11 18.48 -24.16
C ILE A 112 -14.22 17.20 -23.32
N MET A 113 -14.49 16.06 -23.96
CA MET A 113 -14.61 14.78 -23.26
C MET A 113 -13.27 14.36 -22.64
N GLN A 114 -12.16 14.50 -23.36
CA GLN A 114 -10.81 14.18 -22.86
C GLN A 114 -10.39 15.10 -21.71
N MET A 115 -10.69 16.39 -21.79
CA MET A 115 -10.42 17.35 -20.71
C MET A 115 -11.23 17.01 -19.46
N ARG A 116 -12.53 16.74 -19.62
CA ARG A 116 -13.41 16.33 -18.50
C ARG A 116 -12.95 15.03 -17.85
N ASP A 117 -12.59 14.04 -18.64
CA ASP A 117 -12.08 12.75 -18.13
C ASP A 117 -10.79 12.95 -17.33
N THR A 118 -9.83 13.72 -17.88
CA THR A 118 -8.56 14.01 -17.18
C THR A 118 -8.80 14.79 -15.87
N THR A 119 -9.72 15.78 -15.87
CA THR A 119 -10.12 16.48 -14.64
C THR A 119 -10.81 15.57 -13.64
N ALA A 120 -11.67 14.65 -14.09
CA ALA A 120 -12.33 13.69 -13.20
C ALA A 120 -11.33 12.74 -12.56
N GLN A 121 -10.32 12.29 -13.31
CA GLN A 121 -9.23 11.46 -12.78
C GLN A 121 -8.37 12.22 -11.76
N LEU A 122 -8.04 13.49 -12.01
CA LEU A 122 -7.32 14.33 -11.05
C LEU A 122 -8.12 14.51 -9.75
N LYS A 123 -9.42 14.83 -9.84
CA LYS A 123 -10.30 14.91 -8.66
C LYS A 123 -10.37 13.59 -7.91
N LYS A 124 -10.38 12.46 -8.62
CA LYS A 124 -10.36 11.14 -8.00
C LYS A 124 -9.06 10.89 -7.23
N LEU A 125 -7.93 11.43 -7.69
CA LEU A 125 -6.65 11.34 -6.97
C LEU A 125 -6.61 12.27 -5.76
N GLU A 126 -7.09 13.51 -5.86
CA GLU A 126 -7.26 14.39 -4.69
C GLU A 126 -8.18 13.75 -3.64
N LEU A 127 -9.28 13.14 -4.11
CA LEU A 127 -10.17 12.39 -3.24
C LEU A 127 -9.54 11.10 -2.73
N ARG A 128 -8.53 10.51 -3.39
CA ARG A 128 -7.82 9.32 -2.89
C ARG A 128 -6.80 9.71 -1.82
N GLU A 129 -6.09 10.82 -2.01
CA GLU A 129 -5.25 11.43 -0.99
C GLU A 129 -6.09 11.86 0.22
N ALA A 130 -7.29 12.41 0.00
CA ALA A 130 -8.26 12.72 1.06
C ALA A 130 -9.00 11.49 1.62
N ALA A 131 -9.16 10.42 0.83
CA ALA A 131 -9.83 9.16 1.18
C ALA A 131 -8.84 8.01 1.38
N GLU A 132 -7.70 8.29 2.03
CA GLU A 132 -7.02 7.26 2.82
C GLU A 132 -7.98 6.55 3.83
N ALA A 133 -9.24 7.01 3.94
CA ALA A 133 -10.42 6.39 4.55
C ALA A 133 -11.50 5.66 3.64
N ALA A 134 -11.39 5.45 2.30
CA ALA A 134 -12.28 4.48 1.58
C ALA A 134 -11.68 3.62 0.41
N VAL A 135 -11.74 2.26 0.54
CA VAL A 135 -11.75 1.17 -0.48
C VAL A 135 -10.50 0.77 -1.34
N VAL A 136 -10.30 -0.55 -1.46
CA VAL A 136 -9.56 -1.39 -2.44
C VAL A 136 -10.01 -2.86 -2.22
N VAL A 137 -11.04 -3.27 -2.93
CA VAL A 137 -11.42 -4.66 -3.27
C VAL A 137 -11.14 -4.74 -4.79
N CYS A 138 -10.48 -5.69 -5.44
CA CYS A 138 -10.02 -7.06 -5.16
C CYS A 138 -8.58 -7.23 -5.67
N LEU A 139 -7.71 -7.84 -4.85
CA LEU A 139 -6.80 -8.98 -5.10
C LEU A 139 -5.93 -9.20 -3.86
#